data_AF-A0A961HX60-F1
#
_entry.id   AF-A0A961HX60-F1
#
_cell.length_a   1.000
_cell.length_b   1.000
_cell.length_c   1.000
_cell.angle_alpha   90.00
_cell.angle_beta   90.00
_cell.angle_gamma   90.00
#
_symmetry.space_group_name_H-M   'P 1'
#
loop_
_entity.id
_entity.type
_entity.pdbx_description
1 polymer ?
#
loop_
_entity_poly.entity_id
_entity_poly.type
_entity_poly.pdbx_seq_one_letter_code
_entity_poly.pdbx_strand_id
1 'polypeptide(L)'
;YKSTGGDPFTGGTSVANVFGPINTGGVVSVSYDISGCNTAACTLGFRYRTDSNSNAAWDGVGIVQFSIKSFNNSGYGLLNGTSMASPHVAGIATMIRARNPDFTYADVVTALEDYGTLAGGISGSTKTGRVVNAANSLKHIPKTTGLSLSVL
;
A
#
# COMPACT_ATOMS: atom_id res chain seq x y z
N TYR A 1 -13.19 -14.93 -16.20
CA TYR A 1 -13.76 -13.60 -16.48
C TYR A 1 -13.93 -13.44 -17.97
N LYS A 2 -14.79 -12.52 -18.40
CA LYS A 2 -14.99 -12.23 -19.83
C LYS A 2 -15.02 -10.73 -20.03
N SER A 3 -14.16 -10.24 -20.93
CA SER A 3 -13.98 -8.81 -21.21
C SER A 3 -15.03 -8.20 -22.15
N THR A 4 -15.92 -9.03 -22.69
CA THR A 4 -16.98 -8.64 -23.63
C THR A 4 -18.38 -8.79 -23.04
N GLY A 5 -18.48 -9.09 -21.74
CA GLY A 5 -19.74 -9.31 -21.04
C GLY A 5 -20.39 -10.65 -21.39
N GLY A 6 -21.53 -10.92 -20.76
CA GLY A 6 -22.24 -12.19 -20.87
C GLY A 6 -21.66 -13.28 -19.97
N ASP A 7 -22.02 -14.54 -20.22
CA ASP A 7 -21.61 -15.66 -19.37
C ASP A 7 -20.06 -15.80 -19.30
N PRO A 8 -19.44 -15.63 -18.11
CA PRO A 8 -18.00 -15.72 -17.94
C PRO A 8 -17.45 -17.16 -18.05
N PHE A 9 -18.33 -18.16 -18.07
CA PHE A 9 -17.96 -19.57 -18.19
C PHE A 9 -18.00 -20.09 -19.63
N THR A 10 -18.55 -19.30 -20.55
CA THR A 10 -18.64 -19.60 -21.98
C THR A 10 -17.77 -18.63 -22.78
N GLY A 11 -16.59 -19.11 -23.22
CA GLY A 11 -15.62 -18.30 -23.96
C GLY A 11 -14.91 -17.23 -23.12
N GLY A 12 -14.94 -17.35 -21.79
CA GLY A 12 -14.19 -16.51 -20.87
C GLY A 12 -12.82 -17.09 -20.50
N THR A 13 -11.93 -16.23 -20.00
CA THR A 13 -10.59 -16.59 -19.52
C THR A 13 -10.64 -17.11 -18.08
N SER A 14 -10.07 -18.28 -17.83
CA SER A 14 -9.92 -18.82 -16.48
C SER A 14 -8.77 -18.13 -15.74
N VAL A 15 -9.04 -17.58 -14.55
CA VAL A 15 -8.03 -16.86 -13.74
C VAL A 15 -7.31 -17.80 -12.79
N ALA A 16 -8.06 -18.66 -12.11
CA ALA A 16 -7.54 -19.64 -11.17
C ALA A 16 -8.47 -20.86 -11.15
N ASN A 17 -7.87 -22.04 -10.99
CA ASN A 17 -8.59 -23.30 -10.77
C ASN A 17 -7.98 -23.98 -9.56
N VAL A 18 -8.81 -24.35 -8.58
CA VAL A 18 -8.41 -25.10 -7.40
C VAL A 18 -9.13 -26.44 -7.43
N PHE A 19 -8.40 -27.53 -7.26
CA PHE A 19 -8.93 -28.89 -7.33
C PHE A 19 -8.38 -29.74 -6.17
N GLY A 20 -9.19 -30.69 -5.69
CA GLY A 20 -8.81 -31.63 -4.64
C GLY A 20 -9.12 -31.13 -3.21
N PRO A 21 -9.07 -32.03 -2.22
CA PRO A 21 -9.37 -31.71 -0.83
C PRO A 21 -8.29 -30.77 -0.27
N ILE A 22 -8.71 -29.57 0.16
CA ILE A 22 -7.86 -28.66 0.92
C ILE A 22 -8.01 -29.06 2.39
N ASN A 23 -7.25 -30.07 2.82
CA ASN A 23 -7.38 -30.70 4.14
C ASN A 23 -7.11 -29.78 5.35
N THR A 24 -6.82 -28.50 5.12
CA THR A 24 -6.37 -27.54 6.15
C THR A 24 -6.87 -26.13 5.85
N GLY A 25 -8.19 -25.90 5.82
CA GLY A 25 -8.79 -24.55 5.95
C GLY A 25 -8.12 -23.43 5.15
N GLY A 26 -7.56 -23.76 3.99
CA GLY A 26 -6.58 -22.92 3.31
C GLY A 26 -7.27 -21.81 2.54
N VAL A 27 -6.95 -20.55 2.86
CA VAL A 27 -7.42 -19.41 2.08
C VAL A 27 -6.56 -19.31 0.82
N VAL A 28 -7.17 -19.56 -0.34
CA VAL A 28 -6.52 -19.32 -1.63
C VAL A 28 -6.79 -17.88 -2.06
N SER A 29 -5.78 -17.04 -1.94
CA SER A 29 -5.84 -15.65 -2.40
C SER A 29 -5.54 -15.58 -3.90
N VAL A 30 -6.49 -15.05 -4.67
CA VAL A 30 -6.36 -14.82 -6.11
C VAL A 30 -6.49 -13.33 -6.39
N SER A 31 -5.48 -12.75 -7.02
CA SER A 31 -5.50 -11.37 -7.50
C SER A 31 -5.26 -11.37 -9.00
N TYR A 32 -6.03 -10.56 -9.73
CA TYR A 32 -5.92 -10.46 -11.18
C TYR A 32 -6.19 -9.03 -11.64
N ASP A 33 -5.38 -8.54 -12.55
CA ASP A 33 -5.58 -7.22 -13.15
C ASP A 33 -6.77 -7.28 -14.13
N ILE A 34 -7.82 -6.54 -13.79
CA ILE A 34 -9.01 -6.37 -14.63
C ILE A 34 -9.06 -4.97 -15.26
N SER A 35 -7.92 -4.29 -15.43
CA SER A 35 -7.83 -2.96 -16.04
C SER A 35 -8.53 -2.86 -17.41
N GLY A 36 -8.48 -3.93 -18.21
CA GLY A 36 -9.22 -4.05 -19.48
C GLY A 36 -10.75 -4.04 -19.35
N CYS A 37 -11.29 -4.17 -18.14
CA CYS A 37 -12.71 -4.06 -17.84
C CYS A 37 -13.17 -2.62 -17.58
N ASN A 38 -12.27 -1.65 -17.52
CA ASN A 38 -12.65 -0.26 -17.27
C ASN A 38 -13.33 0.41 -18.48
N THR A 39 -13.21 -0.16 -19.66
CA THR A 39 -13.71 0.42 -20.93
C THR A 39 -14.78 -0.43 -21.61
N ALA A 40 -15.16 -1.57 -21.03
CA ALA A 40 -16.13 -2.51 -21.61
C ALA A 40 -16.95 -3.22 -20.54
N ALA A 41 -18.11 -3.76 -20.92
CA ALA A 41 -18.89 -4.62 -20.06
C ALA A 41 -18.07 -5.88 -19.73
N CYS A 42 -17.80 -6.11 -18.45
CA CYS A 42 -17.08 -7.29 -17.99
C CYS A 42 -17.94 -8.15 -17.07
N THR A 43 -17.70 -9.46 -17.13
CA THR A 43 -18.35 -10.40 -16.22
C THR A 43 -17.31 -11.25 -15.49
N LEU A 44 -17.42 -11.25 -14.17
CA LEU A 44 -16.63 -12.04 -13.24
C LEU A 44 -17.52 -13.17 -12.72
N GLY A 45 -16.98 -14.38 -12.66
CA GLY A 45 -17.73 -15.56 -12.26
C GLY A 45 -16.88 -16.48 -11.41
N PHE A 46 -17.48 -16.98 -10.34
CA PHE A 46 -16.93 -18.05 -9.51
C PHE A 46 -17.76 -19.30 -9.74
N ARG A 47 -17.11 -20.44 -9.93
CA ARG A 47 -17.80 -21.71 -10.15
C ARG A 47 -17.21 -22.79 -9.27
N TYR A 48 -18.01 -23.24 -8.33
CA TYR A 48 -17.78 -24.46 -7.59
C TYR A 48 -18.39 -25.63 -8.36
N ARG A 49 -17.66 -26.73 -8.51
CA ARG A 49 -18.14 -27.96 -9.16
C ARG A 49 -17.92 -29.11 -8.18
N THR A 50 -19.00 -29.80 -7.87
CA THR A 50 -18.97 -31.08 -7.15
C THR A 50 -19.09 -32.21 -8.15
N ASP A 51 -18.51 -33.35 -7.81
CA ASP A 51 -18.88 -34.63 -8.41
C ASP A 51 -19.88 -35.34 -7.49
N SER A 52 -20.31 -36.54 -7.88
CA SER A 52 -21.24 -37.36 -7.09
C SER A 52 -20.56 -38.21 -6.02
N ASN A 53 -19.29 -37.95 -5.69
CA ASN A 53 -18.56 -38.74 -4.69
C ASN A 53 -18.77 -38.17 -3.28
N SER A 54 -19.57 -38.85 -2.46
CA SER A 54 -19.89 -38.46 -1.09
C SER A 54 -18.86 -38.93 -0.06
N ASN A 55 -17.58 -38.58 -0.22
CA ASN A 55 -16.50 -39.12 0.63
C ASN A 55 -16.02 -38.20 1.76
N ALA A 56 -16.53 -36.96 1.89
CA ALA A 56 -16.12 -36.08 2.99
C ALA A 56 -17.29 -35.26 3.55
N ALA A 57 -17.43 -35.29 4.88
CA ALA A 57 -18.50 -34.64 5.63
C ALA A 57 -18.37 -33.10 5.74
N TRP A 58 -17.36 -32.49 5.07
CA TRP A 58 -16.99 -31.08 5.24
C TRP A 58 -16.56 -30.39 3.93
N ASP A 59 -17.07 -30.85 2.79
CA ASP A 59 -16.70 -30.26 1.49
C ASP A 59 -17.49 -28.97 1.24
N GLY A 60 -16.85 -27.83 1.43
CA GLY A 60 -17.42 -26.52 1.15
C GLY A 60 -16.35 -25.51 0.74
N VAL A 61 -16.68 -24.64 -0.21
CA VAL A 61 -15.83 -23.51 -0.63
C VAL A 61 -16.52 -22.21 -0.25
N GLY A 62 -15.85 -21.41 0.58
CA GLY A 62 -16.25 -20.06 0.91
C GLY A 62 -15.45 -19.03 0.10
N ILE A 63 -16.13 -18.05 -0.49
CA ILE A 63 -15.46 -16.86 -1.03
C ILE A 63 -15.39 -15.84 0.11
N VAL A 64 -14.18 -15.64 0.64
CA VAL A 64 -13.91 -14.64 1.67
C VAL A 64 -13.10 -13.49 1.08
N GLN A 65 -13.31 -12.26 1.58
CA GLN A 65 -12.57 -11.07 1.17
C GLN A 65 -12.64 -10.75 -0.35
N PHE A 66 -13.83 -10.82 -0.96
CA PHE A 66 -14.02 -10.35 -2.34
C PHE A 66 -13.97 -8.82 -2.40
N SER A 67 -13.02 -8.28 -3.17
CA SER A 67 -12.91 -6.84 -3.41
C SER A 67 -12.54 -6.57 -4.86
N ILE A 68 -13.30 -5.69 -5.51
CA ILE A 68 -12.94 -5.08 -6.79
C ILE A 68 -12.39 -3.69 -6.47
N LYS A 69 -11.15 -3.45 -6.85
CA LYS A 69 -10.51 -2.14 -6.70
C LYS A 69 -10.26 -1.56 -8.09
N SER A 70 -10.81 -0.37 -8.33
CA SER A 70 -10.41 0.43 -9.48
C SER A 70 -9.31 1.38 -9.02
N PHE A 71 -8.10 1.19 -9.55
CA PHE A 71 -7.05 2.20 -9.45
C PHE A 71 -7.19 3.07 -10.69
N ASN A 72 -7.96 4.16 -10.58
CA ASN A 72 -7.88 5.20 -11.59
C ASN A 72 -6.51 5.87 -11.46
N ASN A 73 -5.74 5.94 -12.55
CA ASN A 73 -4.43 6.61 -12.56
C ASN A 73 -4.54 8.15 -12.41
N SER A 74 -5.72 8.65 -12.08
CA SER A 74 -6.12 10.05 -11.99
C SER A 74 -6.91 10.38 -10.72
N GLY A 75 -7.06 9.44 -9.77
CA GLY A 75 -7.79 9.66 -8.52
C GLY A 75 -6.92 9.64 -7.27
N TYR A 76 -7.49 10.12 -6.17
CA TYR A 76 -6.90 10.02 -4.84
C TYR A 76 -7.49 8.82 -4.10
N GLY A 77 -6.63 8.05 -3.43
CA GLY A 77 -7.03 6.90 -2.63
C GLY A 77 -6.36 6.92 -1.26
N LEU A 78 -7.08 6.43 -0.24
CA LEU A 78 -6.51 6.18 1.08
C LEU A 78 -5.86 4.80 1.07
N LEU A 79 -4.54 4.78 1.32
CA LEU A 79 -3.73 3.57 1.39
C LEU A 79 -3.01 3.55 2.75
N ASN A 80 -2.85 2.35 3.32
CA ASN A 80 -2.17 2.15 4.60
C ASN A 80 -0.96 1.24 4.39
N GLY A 81 0.18 1.61 4.98
CA GLY A 81 1.39 0.79 4.96
C GLY A 81 2.67 1.61 5.13
N THR A 82 3.78 0.91 5.36
CA THR A 82 5.11 1.52 5.44
C THR A 82 5.50 2.24 4.15
N SER A 83 5.01 1.77 3.00
CA SER A 83 5.17 2.43 1.70
C SER A 83 4.57 3.84 1.62
N MET A 84 3.61 4.20 2.49
CA MET A 84 3.07 5.56 2.58
C MET A 84 3.77 6.38 3.68
N ALA A 85 4.29 5.71 4.72
CA ALA A 85 5.12 6.35 5.74
C ALA A 85 6.47 6.83 5.18
N SER A 86 7.12 6.01 4.34
CA SER A 86 8.41 6.35 3.72
C SER A 86 8.39 7.65 2.90
N PRO A 87 7.47 7.87 1.93
CA PRO A 87 7.40 9.13 1.19
C PRO A 87 6.99 10.31 2.08
N HIS A 88 6.26 10.08 3.18
CA HIS A 88 5.96 11.12 4.15
C HIS A 88 7.22 11.62 4.85
N VAL A 89 8.07 10.71 5.35
CA VAL A 89 9.36 11.08 5.97
C VAL A 89 10.31 11.69 4.93
N ALA A 90 10.34 11.17 3.70
CA ALA A 90 11.16 11.72 2.61
C ALA A 90 10.77 13.18 2.30
N GLY A 91 9.47 13.51 2.26
CA GLY A 91 9.01 14.89 2.08
C GLY A 91 9.50 15.83 3.18
N ILE A 92 9.48 15.38 4.44
CA ILE A 92 9.98 16.17 5.58
C ILE A 92 11.51 16.35 5.47
N ALA A 93 12.25 15.30 5.11
CA ALA A 93 13.69 15.37 4.85
C ALA A 93 14.02 16.42 3.78
N THR A 94 13.21 16.48 2.71
CA THR A 94 13.33 17.52 1.66
C THR A 94 13.09 18.91 2.23
N MET A 95 12.08 19.11 3.09
CA MET A 95 11.84 20.41 3.72
C MET A 95 13.01 20.85 4.61
N ILE A 96 13.62 19.93 5.35
CA ILE A 96 14.80 20.19 6.19
C ILE A 96 15.98 20.67 5.31
N ARG A 97 16.29 19.95 4.22
CA ARG A 97 17.33 20.37 3.27
C ARG A 97 17.00 21.65 2.52
N ALA A 98 15.72 21.92 2.22
CA ALA A 98 15.32 23.19 1.62
C ALA A 98 15.50 24.37 2.59
N ARG A 99 15.33 24.14 3.88
CA ARG A 99 15.56 25.14 4.93
C ARG A 99 17.04 25.43 5.13
N ASN A 100 17.88 24.40 5.03
CA ASN A 100 19.33 24.52 5.07
C ASN A 100 20.00 23.60 4.03
N PRO A 101 20.33 24.10 2.83
CA PRO A 101 20.96 23.30 1.77
C PRO A 101 22.34 22.75 2.12
N ASP A 102 23.03 23.33 3.10
CA ASP A 102 24.37 22.92 3.51
C ASP A 102 24.34 21.68 4.43
N PHE A 103 23.16 21.25 4.88
CA PHE A 103 23.01 20.05 5.69
C PHE A 103 23.45 18.79 4.96
N THR A 104 24.28 18.01 5.64
CA THR A 104 24.65 16.67 5.21
C THR A 104 23.48 15.70 5.40
N TYR A 105 23.58 14.49 4.83
CA TYR A 105 22.56 13.46 5.08
C TYR A 105 22.43 13.13 6.58
N ALA A 106 23.54 13.17 7.32
CA ALA A 106 23.57 12.88 8.75
C ALA A 106 22.81 13.94 9.54
N ASP A 107 23.01 15.22 9.23
CA ASP A 107 22.29 16.32 9.88
C ASP A 107 20.78 16.20 9.68
N VAL A 108 20.35 15.81 8.47
CA VAL A 108 18.94 15.59 8.16
C VAL A 108 18.37 14.41 8.95
N VAL A 109 19.09 13.29 9.03
CA VAL A 109 18.67 12.12 9.82
C VAL A 109 18.56 12.48 11.30
N THR A 110 19.56 13.16 11.86
CA THR A 110 19.52 13.64 13.25
C THR A 110 18.33 14.55 13.50
N ALA A 111 18.05 15.51 12.61
CA ALA A 111 16.90 16.39 12.75
C ALA A 111 15.54 15.68 12.69
N LEU A 112 15.44 14.57 11.95
CA LEU A 112 14.24 13.73 11.91
C LEU A 112 14.10 12.86 13.18
N GLU A 113 15.22 12.31 13.66
CA GLU A 113 15.28 11.44 14.83
C GLU A 113 15.03 12.21 16.14
N ASP A 114 15.73 13.32 16.36
CA ASP A 114 15.76 14.02 17.65
C ASP A 114 14.52 14.91 17.88
N TYR A 115 14.05 15.57 16.83
CA TYR A 115 12.93 16.52 16.91
C TYR A 115 11.56 15.89 16.61
N GLY A 116 11.50 14.57 16.43
CA GLY A 116 10.25 13.82 16.41
C GLY A 116 9.53 13.87 17.77
N THR A 117 8.21 13.66 17.77
CA THR A 117 7.39 13.61 18.98
C THR A 117 7.44 12.21 19.60
N LEU A 118 7.76 12.11 20.89
CA LEU A 118 7.75 10.83 21.62
C LEU A 118 6.35 10.22 21.60
N ALA A 119 6.29 8.92 21.31
CA ALA A 119 5.05 8.14 21.33
C ALA A 119 5.30 6.82 22.05
N GLY A 120 4.71 6.68 23.25
CA GLY A 120 4.94 5.52 24.13
C GLY A 120 4.66 4.17 23.46
N GLY A 121 3.67 4.12 22.55
CA GLY A 121 3.32 2.90 21.83
C GLY A 121 4.37 2.36 20.85
N ILE A 122 5.43 3.13 20.52
CA ILE A 122 6.50 2.71 19.60
C ILE A 122 7.90 2.75 20.23
N SER A 123 8.00 3.06 21.52
CA SER A 123 9.28 3.21 22.23
C SER A 123 10.11 1.93 22.30
N GLY A 124 9.48 0.75 22.21
CA GLY A 124 10.17 -0.55 22.20
C GLY A 124 10.33 -1.17 20.81
N SER A 125 9.86 -0.50 19.76
CA SER A 125 9.83 -1.05 18.40
C SER A 125 10.50 -0.15 17.36
N THR A 126 11.04 1.00 17.79
CA THR A 126 11.75 1.96 16.94
C THR A 126 12.99 2.47 17.66
N LYS A 127 14.02 2.89 16.93
CA LYS A 127 15.29 3.37 17.49
C LYS A 127 15.11 4.56 18.45
N THR A 128 14.18 5.46 18.14
CA THR A 128 14.01 6.73 18.87
C THR A 128 12.75 6.77 19.73
N GLY A 129 11.79 5.87 19.52
CA GLY A 129 10.47 5.95 20.15
C GLY A 129 9.65 7.18 19.72
N ARG A 130 10.00 7.79 18.57
CA ARG A 130 9.41 9.05 18.11
C ARG A 130 8.68 8.90 16.78
N VAL A 131 7.59 9.64 16.65
CA VAL A 131 6.90 9.90 15.37
C VAL A 131 7.50 11.16 14.77
N VAL A 132 7.77 11.14 13.46
CA VAL A 132 8.31 12.31 12.75
C VAL A 132 7.40 13.53 12.94
N ASN A 133 8.01 14.70 13.16
CA ASN A 133 7.27 15.96 13.34
C ASN A 133 7.94 17.09 12.55
N ALA A 134 7.35 17.41 11.38
CA ALA A 134 7.90 18.42 10.48
C ALA A 134 8.04 19.81 11.13
N ALA A 135 7.04 20.23 11.92
CA ALA A 135 7.04 21.55 12.53
C ALA A 135 8.14 21.68 13.60
N ASN A 136 8.33 20.64 14.42
CA ASN A 136 9.40 20.62 15.40
C ASN A 136 10.78 20.56 14.73
N SER A 137 10.98 19.68 13.75
CA SER A 137 12.26 19.59 13.03
C SER A 137 12.64 20.93 12.38
N LEU A 138 11.71 21.63 11.74
CA LEU A 138 12.01 22.90 11.07
C LEU A 138 12.25 24.09 12.02
N LYS A 139 11.67 24.06 13.23
CA LYS A 139 11.88 25.11 14.24
C LYS A 139 13.25 25.02 14.92
N HIS A 140 13.79 23.82 15.05
CA HIS A 140 15.02 23.58 15.81
C HIS A 140 16.28 23.51 14.93
N ILE A 141 16.13 23.62 13.61
CA ILE A 141 17.27 23.70 12.68
C ILE A 141 17.56 25.16 12.27
N PRO A 142 18.83 25.56 12.15
CA PRO A 142 19.20 26.87 11.63
C PRO A 142 18.81 27.03 10.16
N LYS A 143 18.30 28.20 9.80
CA LYS A 143 18.20 28.66 8.40
C LYS A 143 19.60 29.02 7.92
N THR A 144 19.95 28.76 6.66
CA THR A 144 21.27 29.15 6.12
C THR A 144 21.58 30.62 6.36
N THR A 145 22.73 30.86 7.00
CA THR A 145 23.36 32.16 7.19
C THR A 145 24.49 32.30 6.20
N GLY A 146 24.24 32.96 5.07
CA GLY A 146 25.22 33.14 4.01
C GLY A 146 24.76 33.92 2.76
N LEU A 147 23.52 34.42 2.74
CA LEU A 147 23.06 35.32 1.69
C LEU A 147 23.60 36.73 1.96
N SER A 148 24.83 37.01 1.50
CA SER A 148 25.32 38.38 1.39
C SER A 148 24.79 38.98 0.10
N LEU A 149 23.93 39.98 0.23
CA LEU A 149 23.42 40.80 -0.88
C LEU A 149 24.51 41.82 -1.21
N SER A 150 25.34 41.56 -2.23
CA SER A 150 26.21 42.59 -2.79
C SER A 150 25.37 43.46 -3.72
N VAL A 151 24.94 44.63 -3.24
CA VAL A 151 24.36 45.67 -4.09
C VAL A 151 25.54 46.43 -4.71
N LEU A 152 25.63 46.42 -6.04
CA LEU A 152 26.52 47.30 -6.81
C LEU A 152 26.00 48.75 -6.78
#